data_AF-A0AAE3NGE3-F1
#
_entry.id   AF-A0AAE3NGE3-F1
#
_cell.length_a   1.000
_cell.length_b   1.000
_cell.length_c   1.000
_cell.angle_alpha   90.00
_cell.angle_beta   90.00
_cell.angle_gamma   90.00
#
_symmetry.space_group_name_H-M   'P 1'
#
loop_
_entity.id
_entity.type
_entity.pdbx_description
1 polymer ?
#
loop_
_entity_poly.entity_id
_entity_poly.type
_entity_poly.pdbx_seq_one_letter_code
_entity_poly.pdbx_strand_id
1 'polypeptide(L)'
;MERRTVSRATAAAPGQTGHHPLLDSAVKDSGCTGYNYKEAPTVCAEGTGNSHGGSHQMLHDKLEKRMRDHVENNRSSSMSYESYRNHAIMIFYETFPESRCDRKCLRAQLDAHYKCPKDLKAVSGKGGGDSGNF
;
A
#
# COMPACT_ATOMS: atom_id res chain seq x y z
N MET A 1 -3.43 27.22 -13.62
CA MET A 1 -3.48 26.02 -12.76
C MET A 1 -3.64 24.81 -13.65
N GLU A 2 -2.53 24.24 -14.13
CA GLU A 2 -2.58 23.06 -14.99
C GLU A 2 -2.79 21.81 -14.13
N ARG A 3 -3.95 21.18 -14.33
CA ARG A 3 -4.25 19.86 -13.76
C ARG A 3 -3.31 18.85 -14.43
N ARG A 4 -2.23 18.48 -13.74
CA ARG A 4 -1.47 17.28 -14.10
C ARG A 4 -2.35 16.08 -13.75
N THR A 5 -3.07 15.59 -14.76
CA THR A 5 -3.71 14.29 -14.74
C THR A 5 -2.66 13.23 -14.42
N VAL A 6 -2.88 12.46 -13.36
CA VAL A 6 -2.11 11.25 -13.10
C VAL A 6 -2.50 10.26 -14.20
N SER A 7 -1.59 10.03 -15.14
CA SER A 7 -1.80 9.10 -16.26
C SER A 7 -2.05 7.68 -15.75
N ARG A 8 -2.97 7.00 -16.44
CA ARG A 8 -3.09 5.53 -16.48
C ARG A 8 -1.70 4.89 -16.43
N ALA A 9 -1.51 3.95 -15.50
CA ALA A 9 -0.37 3.04 -15.34
C ALA A 9 0.77 3.30 -16.35
N THR A 10 1.64 4.27 -16.04
CA THR A 10 2.88 4.43 -16.79
C THR A 10 3.76 3.21 -16.53
N ALA A 11 4.30 2.60 -17.59
CA ALA A 11 5.30 1.56 -17.45
C ALA A 11 6.40 2.05 -16.51
N ALA A 12 6.71 1.27 -15.47
CA ALA A 12 7.78 1.59 -14.55
C ALA A 12 9.10 1.72 -15.33
N ALA A 13 9.96 2.65 -14.92
CA ALA A 13 11.28 2.80 -15.55
C ALA A 13 12.06 1.47 -15.46
N PRO A 14 13.02 1.19 -16.37
CA PRO A 14 13.84 -0.01 -16.29
C PRO A 14 14.45 -0.19 -14.88
N GLY A 15 14.27 -1.37 -14.29
CA GLY A 15 14.70 -1.66 -12.91
C GLY A 15 13.67 -1.33 -11.82
N GLN A 16 12.52 -0.76 -12.19
CA GLN A 16 11.39 -0.49 -11.30
C GLN A 16 10.20 -1.39 -11.63
N THR A 17 9.33 -1.57 -10.63
CA THR A 17 8.03 -2.22 -10.77
C THR A 17 6.94 -1.36 -10.13
N GLY A 18 5.69 -1.57 -10.55
CA GLY A 18 4.55 -0.96 -9.88
C GLY A 18 4.34 -1.60 -8.50
N HIS A 19 4.39 -0.79 -7.45
CA HIS A 19 4.05 -1.18 -6.08
C HIS A 19 2.66 -0.65 -5.73
N HIS A 20 1.76 -1.54 -5.29
CA HIS A 20 0.43 -1.14 -4.81
C HIS A 20 0.51 -0.62 -3.37
N PRO A 21 0.14 0.65 -3.08
CA PRO A 21 0.14 1.17 -1.71
C PRO A 21 -0.81 0.40 -0.79
N LEU A 22 -1.96 -0.03 -1.31
CA LEU A 22 -2.86 -0.97 -0.65
C LEU A 22 -2.72 -2.34 -1.29
N LEU A 23 -2.28 -3.30 -0.51
CA LEU A 23 -1.92 -4.63 -0.99
C LEU A 23 -3.14 -5.49 -1.28
N ASP A 24 -3.05 -6.32 -2.32
CA ASP A 24 -4.11 -7.28 -2.67
C ASP A 24 -4.51 -8.15 -1.49
N SER A 25 -3.53 -8.67 -0.75
CA SER A 25 -3.74 -9.51 0.42
C SER A 25 -4.50 -8.81 1.57
N ALA A 26 -4.47 -7.48 1.62
CA ALA A 26 -5.22 -6.69 2.59
C ALA A 26 -6.66 -6.42 2.14
N VAL A 27 -6.87 -6.19 0.83
CA VAL A 27 -8.13 -5.66 0.29
C VAL A 27 -9.05 -6.71 -0.34
N LYS A 28 -8.53 -7.83 -0.87
CA LYS A 28 -9.31 -8.77 -1.71
C LYS A 28 -10.54 -9.37 -1.02
N ASP A 29 -10.48 -9.58 0.31
CA ASP A 29 -11.57 -10.18 1.08
C ASP A 29 -12.49 -9.15 1.76
N SER A 30 -12.15 -7.86 1.65
CA SER A 30 -12.88 -6.78 2.33
C SER A 30 -14.08 -6.26 1.55
N GLY A 31 -14.27 -6.73 0.31
CA GLY A 31 -15.40 -6.34 -0.55
C GLY A 31 -15.33 -4.90 -1.05
N CYS A 32 -14.13 -4.34 -1.22
CA CYS A 32 -13.97 -2.98 -1.75
C CYS A 32 -14.62 -2.85 -3.12
N THR A 33 -15.61 -1.96 -3.22
CA THR A 33 -16.24 -1.63 -4.51
C THR A 33 -15.22 -0.94 -5.39
N GLY A 34 -15.10 -1.38 -6.65
CA GLY A 34 -14.15 -0.84 -7.63
C GLY A 34 -12.74 -1.44 -7.57
N TYR A 35 -12.47 -2.39 -6.66
CA TYR A 35 -11.15 -3.01 -6.60
C TYR A 35 -10.91 -3.91 -7.81
N ASN A 36 -9.91 -3.54 -8.59
CA ASN A 36 -9.33 -4.35 -9.66
C ASN A 36 -7.81 -4.24 -9.54
N TYR A 37 -7.13 -5.36 -9.27
CA TYR A 37 -5.68 -5.39 -9.08
C TYR A 37 -4.92 -4.68 -10.21
N LYS A 38 -5.35 -4.83 -11.47
CA LYS A 38 -4.68 -4.23 -12.63
C LYS A 38 -4.91 -2.73 -12.77
N GLU A 39 -5.97 -2.20 -12.17
CA GLU A 39 -6.35 -0.78 -12.24
C GLU A 39 -6.07 -0.06 -10.92
N ALA A 40 -5.69 -0.80 -9.88
CA ALA A 40 -5.34 -0.26 -8.59
C ALA A 40 -4.16 0.71 -8.70
N PRO A 41 -4.19 1.85 -7.99
CA PRO A 41 -3.10 2.81 -7.97
C PRO A 41 -1.77 2.11 -7.65
N THR A 42 -0.74 2.47 -8.39
CA THR A 42 0.63 2.02 -8.15
C THR A 42 1.58 3.22 -8.04
N VAL A 43 2.65 3.03 -7.28
CA VAL A 43 3.82 3.90 -7.30
C VAL A 43 4.97 3.13 -7.92
N CYS A 44 5.81 3.81 -8.70
CA CYS A 44 7.01 3.16 -9.24
C CYS A 44 8.02 2.99 -8.12
N ALA A 45 8.49 1.76 -7.92
CA ALA A 45 9.48 1.43 -6.89
C ALA A 45 10.59 0.57 -7.50
N GLU A 46 11.84 0.92 -7.21
CA GLU A 46 13.02 0.14 -7.57
C GLU A 46 13.02 -1.23 -6.90
N GLY A 47 13.38 -2.26 -7.67
CA GLY A 47 13.33 -3.66 -7.26
C GLY A 47 12.11 -4.37 -7.84
N THR A 48 12.23 -5.68 -8.03
CA THR A 48 11.22 -6.52 -8.72
C THR A 48 10.30 -7.29 -7.77
N GLY A 49 10.40 -7.07 -6.46
CA GLY A 49 9.48 -7.66 -5.49
C GLY A 49 9.90 -7.48 -4.05
N ASN A 50 9.31 -8.29 -3.18
CA ASN A 50 9.26 -8.04 -1.73
C ASN A 50 10.57 -8.41 -0.99
N SER A 51 11.56 -8.97 -1.70
CA SER A 51 12.84 -9.44 -1.14
C SER A 51 14.03 -9.23 -2.07
N HIS A 52 13.88 -8.44 -3.14
CA HIS A 52 14.91 -8.22 -4.16
C HIS A 52 15.63 -6.87 -4.01
N GLY A 53 15.56 -6.27 -2.83
CA GLY A 53 16.15 -4.97 -2.52
C GLY A 53 15.36 -3.78 -3.09
N GLY A 54 15.97 -2.60 -2.97
CA GLY A 54 15.43 -1.35 -3.46
C GLY A 54 14.23 -0.82 -2.67
N SER A 55 13.69 0.30 -3.16
CA SER A 55 12.54 0.96 -2.52
C SER A 55 11.29 0.09 -2.47
N HIS A 56 11.12 -0.88 -3.38
CA HIS A 56 9.99 -1.82 -3.36
C HIS A 56 10.01 -2.65 -2.08
N GLN A 57 11.14 -3.30 -1.77
CA GLN A 57 11.30 -4.05 -0.52
C GLN A 57 11.15 -3.13 0.71
N MET A 58 11.73 -1.92 0.68
CA MET A 58 11.63 -0.98 1.81
C MET A 58 10.18 -0.62 2.17
N LEU A 59 9.30 -0.47 1.19
CA LEU A 59 7.86 -0.24 1.43
C LEU A 59 7.24 -1.43 2.18
N HIS A 60 7.51 -2.66 1.74
CA HIS A 60 7.01 -3.85 2.44
C HIS A 60 7.57 -4.00 3.85
N ASP A 61 8.86 -3.77 4.05
CA ASP A 61 9.53 -3.88 5.36
C ASP A 61 8.95 -2.88 6.38
N LYS A 62 8.75 -1.63 5.94
CA LYS A 62 8.15 -0.59 6.78
C LYS A 62 6.68 -0.88 7.07
N LEU A 63 5.93 -1.39 6.09
CA LEU A 63 4.54 -1.76 6.29
C LEU A 63 4.42 -2.95 7.26
N GLU A 64 5.29 -3.94 7.12
CA GLU A 64 5.37 -5.12 8.00
C GLU A 64 5.51 -4.69 9.46
N LYS A 65 6.46 -3.79 9.75
CA LYS A 65 6.63 -3.22 11.09
C LYS A 65 5.34 -2.57 11.60
N ARG A 66 4.72 -1.71 10.78
CA ARG A 66 3.47 -1.01 11.15
C ARG A 66 2.30 -1.96 11.40
N MET A 67 2.18 -3.02 10.62
CA MET A 67 1.12 -4.02 10.79
C MET A 67 1.37 -4.86 12.06
N ARG A 68 2.61 -5.24 12.35
CA ARG A 68 2.97 -5.91 13.62
C ARG A 68 2.66 -5.03 14.83
N ASP A 69 3.11 -3.78 14.80
CA ASP A 69 2.82 -2.80 15.86
C ASP A 69 1.30 -2.65 16.06
N HIS A 70 0.50 -2.64 15.00
CA HIS A 70 -0.97 -2.60 15.11
C HIS A 70 -1.54 -3.84 15.81
N VAL A 71 -1.11 -5.03 15.39
CA VAL A 71 -1.58 -6.30 15.96
C VAL A 71 -1.24 -6.40 17.43
N GLU A 72 -0.01 -6.05 17.81
CA GLU A 72 0.46 -6.11 19.20
C GLU A 72 -0.29 -5.11 20.11
N ASN A 73 -0.43 -3.87 19.66
CA ASN A 73 -1.02 -2.80 20.48
C ASN A 73 -2.55 -2.91 20.59
N ASN A 74 -3.23 -3.40 19.55
CA ASN A 74 -4.69 -3.45 19.50
C ASN A 74 -5.26 -4.85 19.69
N ARG A 75 -4.40 -5.89 19.72
CA ARG A 75 -4.81 -7.30 19.72
C ARG A 75 -5.79 -7.62 18.59
N SER A 76 -5.59 -7.00 17.43
CA SER A 76 -6.47 -7.13 16.26
C SER A 76 -5.67 -7.34 14.99
N SER A 77 -6.05 -8.35 14.20
CA SER A 77 -5.50 -8.63 12.87
C SER A 77 -6.22 -7.90 11.74
N SER A 78 -7.13 -6.99 12.07
CA SER A 78 -7.84 -6.14 11.11
C SER A 78 -7.78 -4.67 11.51
N MET A 79 -7.97 -3.79 10.52
CA MET A 79 -8.07 -2.34 10.73
C MET A 79 -8.97 -1.70 9.68
N SER A 80 -9.50 -0.52 10.00
CA SER A 80 -10.27 0.26 9.03
C SER A 80 -9.44 0.60 7.80
N TYR A 81 -10.12 0.75 6.65
CA TYR A 81 -9.52 1.25 5.41
C TYR A 81 -8.70 2.52 5.63
N GLU A 82 -9.25 3.48 6.39
CA GLU A 82 -8.60 4.76 6.63
C GLU A 82 -7.28 4.61 7.39
N SER A 83 -7.22 3.70 8.36
CA SER A 83 -6.01 3.41 9.12
C SER A 83 -4.94 2.80 8.22
N TYR A 84 -5.30 1.77 7.44
CA TYR A 84 -4.37 1.12 6.52
C TYR A 84 -3.85 2.10 5.46
N ARG A 85 -4.74 2.88 4.84
CA ARG A 85 -4.39 3.95 3.88
C ARG A 85 -3.41 4.94 4.49
N ASN A 86 -3.64 5.35 5.74
CA ASN A 86 -2.73 6.26 6.42
C ASN A 86 -1.34 5.60 6.64
N HIS A 87 -1.27 4.33 7.03
CA HIS A 87 0.00 3.61 7.12
C HIS A 87 0.72 3.51 5.77
N ALA A 88 0.01 3.15 4.70
CA ALA A 88 0.55 3.09 3.33
C ALA A 88 1.13 4.43 2.86
N ILE A 89 0.44 5.55 3.16
CA ILE A 89 0.94 6.88 2.84
C ILE A 89 2.15 7.25 3.70
N MET A 90 2.15 6.90 4.99
CA MET A 90 3.29 7.20 5.86
C MET A 90 4.56 6.48 5.39
N ILE A 91 4.49 5.18 5.10
CA ILE A 91 5.65 4.43 4.61
C ILE A 91 6.13 4.95 3.25
N PHE A 92 5.23 5.44 2.40
CA PHE A 92 5.60 6.06 1.12
C PHE A 92 6.52 7.26 1.36
N TYR A 93 6.17 8.16 2.30
CA TYR A 93 7.03 9.32 2.61
C TYR A 93 8.33 8.95 3.30
N GLU A 94 8.33 7.87 4.10
CA GLU A 94 9.56 7.38 4.71
C GLU A 94 10.50 6.71 3.72
N THR A 95 9.97 6.11 2.65
CA THR A 95 10.77 5.51 1.58
C THR A 95 11.20 6.54 0.53
N PHE A 96 10.32 7.50 0.21
CA PHE A 96 10.55 8.52 -0.81
C PHE A 96 10.42 9.94 -0.24
N PRO A 97 11.31 10.37 0.67
CA PRO A 97 11.24 11.71 1.28
C PRO A 97 11.34 12.83 0.22
N GLU A 98 12.08 12.58 -0.87
CA GLU A 98 12.27 13.54 -1.96
C GLU A 98 11.10 13.60 -2.96
N SER A 99 10.10 12.72 -2.85
CA SER A 99 8.97 12.67 -3.80
C SER A 99 8.18 13.98 -3.86
N ARG A 100 8.12 14.72 -2.75
CA ARG A 100 7.35 15.96 -2.57
C ARG A 100 5.88 15.85 -3.03
N CYS A 101 5.33 14.63 -3.12
CA CYS A 101 3.93 14.41 -3.46
C CYS A 101 3.04 15.04 -2.40
N ASP A 102 1.91 15.62 -2.81
CA ASP A 102 0.96 16.19 -1.86
C ASP A 102 0.17 15.08 -1.14
N ARG A 103 0.14 15.15 0.20
CA ARG A 103 -0.49 14.11 1.03
C ARG A 103 -2.00 14.03 0.82
N LYS A 104 -2.66 15.16 0.58
CA LYS A 104 -4.10 15.20 0.31
C LYS A 104 -4.40 14.60 -1.06
N CYS A 105 -3.53 14.83 -2.04
CA CYS A 105 -3.65 14.24 -3.37
C CYS A 105 -3.52 12.72 -3.33
N LEU A 106 -2.51 12.18 -2.62
CA LEU A 106 -2.37 10.72 -2.46
C LEU A 106 -3.58 10.11 -1.76
N ARG A 107 -4.08 10.74 -0.68
CA ARG A 107 -5.32 10.32 -0.02
C ARG A 107 -6.50 10.31 -0.98
N ALA A 108 -6.73 11.40 -1.69
CA ALA A 108 -7.86 11.53 -2.61
C ALA A 108 -7.82 10.47 -3.74
N GLN A 109 -6.64 10.15 -4.26
CA GLN A 109 -6.49 9.09 -5.28
C GLN A 109 -6.84 7.71 -4.73
N LEU A 110 -6.37 7.38 -3.52
CA LEU A 110 -6.72 6.11 -2.88
C LEU A 110 -8.20 6.07 -2.50
N ASP A 111 -8.76 7.16 -1.98
CA ASP A 111 -10.17 7.25 -1.59
C ASP A 111 -11.11 7.19 -2.78
N ALA A 112 -10.71 7.71 -3.93
CA ALA A 112 -11.47 7.61 -5.16
C ALA A 112 -11.54 6.16 -5.68
N HIS A 113 -10.47 5.39 -5.49
CA HIS A 113 -10.37 4.02 -6.00
C HIS A 113 -10.98 2.98 -5.05
N TYR A 114 -10.68 3.07 -3.75
CA TYR A 114 -11.06 2.04 -2.78
C TYR A 114 -12.27 2.47 -1.96
N LYS A 115 -13.37 1.72 -2.06
CA LYS A 115 -14.58 1.87 -1.23
C LYS A 115 -14.86 0.58 -0.46
N CYS A 116 -14.23 0.42 0.69
CA CYS A 116 -14.22 -0.84 1.43
C CYS A 116 -15.28 -0.85 2.55
N PRO A 117 -16.30 -1.73 2.48
CA PRO A 117 -17.34 -1.82 3.51
C PRO A 117 -16.88 -2.58 4.76
N LYS A 118 -15.80 -3.35 4.68
CA LYS A 118 -15.22 -4.12 5.80
C LYS A 118 -13.81 -3.63 6.11
N ASP A 119 -13.38 -3.97 7.31
CA ASP A 119 -11.99 -3.83 7.71
C ASP A 119 -11.05 -4.63 6.80
N LEU A 120 -9.83 -4.12 6.67
CA LEU A 120 -8.74 -4.71 5.91
C LEU A 120 -7.89 -5.58 6.83
N LYS A 121 -7.27 -6.63 6.27
CA LYS A 121 -6.31 -7.46 6.99
C LYS A 121 -5.03 -6.66 7.25
N ALA A 122 -4.50 -6.74 8.47
CA ALA A 122 -3.25 -6.11 8.87
C ALA A 122 -2.04 -6.90 8.32
N VAL A 123 -1.81 -6.84 7.01
CA VAL A 123 -0.75 -7.60 6.31
C VAL A 123 0.10 -6.69 5.43
N SER A 124 1.36 -7.06 5.24
CA SER A 124 2.34 -6.31 4.43
C SER A 124 2.69 -6.98 3.10
N GLY A 125 2.09 -8.11 2.74
CA GLY A 125 2.31 -8.78 1.45
C GLY A 125 3.72 -9.33 1.23
N LYS A 126 4.68 -9.07 2.12
CA LYS A 126 5.96 -9.77 2.17
C LYS A 126 5.67 -11.23 2.49
N GLY A 127 6.11 -12.14 1.61
CA GLY A 127 5.91 -13.57 1.79
C GLY A 127 6.62 -14.06 3.04
N GLY A 128 5.85 -14.36 4.08
CA GLY A 128 6.22 -15.04 5.31
C GLY A 128 4.91 -15.55 5.92
N GLY A 129 4.78 -16.88 6.00
CA GLY A 129 3.54 -17.59 6.29
C GLY A 129 2.98 -17.37 7.69
N ASP A 130 1.72 -17.81 7.83
CA ASP A 130 0.96 -18.04 9.05
C ASP A 130 0.85 -16.90 10.07
N SER A 131 -0.30 -16.23 9.97
CA SER A 131 -1.15 -16.08 11.15
C SER A 131 -1.43 -17.48 11.75
N GLY A 132 -0.65 -17.89 12.74
CA GLY A 132 -0.84 -19.16 13.45
C GLY A 132 -0.29 -19.13 14.87
N ASN A 133 -1.22 -18.92 15.82
CA ASN A 133 -1.19 -19.29 17.25
C ASN A 133 -0.71 -18.25 18.28
N PHE A 134 -1.66 -17.42 18.76
CA PHE A 134 -1.75 -17.01 20.17
C PHE A 134 -3.09 -17.51 20.73
#